data_AF-A0A1Y1M3T4-F1
#
_entry.id   AF-A0A1Y1M3T4-F1
#
_cell.length_a   1.000
_cell.length_b   1.000
_cell.length_c   1.000
_cell.angle_alpha   90.00
_cell.angle_beta   90.00
_cell.angle_gamma   90.00
#
_symmetry.space_group_name_H-M   'P 1'
#
loop_
_entity.id
_entity.type
_entity.pdbx_description
1 polymer ?
#
loop_
_entity_poly.entity_id
_entity_poly.type
_entity_poly.pdbx_seq_one_letter_code
_entity_poly.pdbx_strand_id
1 'polypeptide(L)'
;MEEQHEIITCTPPELREIANSTVDNLLPQKSKLKYEKEYLKFDQWCKENKAQHISENVLLAYFELQTHLKKPSSLWSMYSMLRSYLNVHKNVDISRYVKLQALLKRFSQGYEPKKSKILDLEQINRFIQEADDKHYLDTKVSRIFCSSG
;
A
#
# COMPACT_ATOMS: atom_id res chain seq x y z
N MET A 1 5.92 15.82 23.73
CA MET A 1 4.58 15.23 23.99
C MET A 1 3.58 16.29 24.46
N GLU A 2 4.03 17.51 24.78
CA GLU A 2 3.21 18.63 25.26
C GLU A 2 2.53 19.45 24.15
N GLU A 3 3.15 19.59 22.96
CA GLU A 3 2.61 20.47 21.89
C GLU A 3 1.25 20.04 21.30
N GLN A 4 0.88 18.75 21.38
CA GLN A 4 -0.40 18.28 20.82
C GLN A 4 -1.58 18.36 21.78
N HIS A 5 -1.35 18.58 23.08
CA HIS A 5 -2.44 18.85 24.03
C HIS A 5 -2.96 20.29 23.91
N GLU A 6 -2.14 21.21 23.39
CA GLU A 6 -2.52 22.63 23.23
C GLU A 6 -3.36 22.92 21.98
N ILE A 7 -3.24 22.13 20.90
CA ILE A 7 -3.95 22.42 19.64
C ILE A 7 -5.43 21.96 19.68
N ILE A 8 -5.74 20.95 20.51
CA ILE A 8 -7.09 20.34 20.57
C ILE A 8 -8.10 21.23 21.30
N THR A 9 -7.66 22.11 22.20
CA THR A 9 -8.54 22.97 23.01
C THR A 9 -8.96 24.27 22.32
N CYS A 10 -8.34 24.64 21.19
CA CYS A 10 -8.61 25.90 20.49
C CYS A 10 -9.47 25.76 19.23
N THR A 11 -9.95 24.56 18.88
CA THR A 11 -10.75 24.34 17.66
C THR A 11 -12.23 24.08 18.03
N PRO A 12 -13.17 24.94 17.58
CA PRO A 12 -14.61 24.71 17.73
C PRO A 12 -15.06 23.33 17.20
N PRO A 13 -16.09 22.70 17.81
CA PRO A 13 -16.54 21.36 17.42
C PRO A 13 -16.89 21.23 15.93
N GLU A 14 -17.52 22.25 15.35
CA GLU A 14 -17.89 22.31 13.93
C GLU A 14 -16.67 22.27 13.00
N LEU A 15 -15.62 23.04 13.33
CA LEU A 15 -14.37 23.04 12.57
C LEU A 15 -13.59 21.73 12.75
N ARG A 16 -13.72 21.07 13.90
CA ARG A 16 -13.12 19.75 14.16
C ARG A 16 -13.74 18.66 13.29
N GLU A 17 -15.05 18.67 13.11
CA GLU A 17 -15.73 17.71 12.22
C GLU A 17 -15.32 17.90 10.76
N ILE A 18 -15.24 19.16 10.29
CA ILE A 18 -14.76 19.49 8.94
C ILE A 18 -13.31 19.03 8.76
N ALA A 19 -12.45 19.28 9.74
CA ALA A 19 -11.04 18.85 9.71
C ALA A 19 -10.93 17.31 9.66
N ASN A 20 -11.66 16.58 10.51
CA ASN A 20 -11.65 15.12 10.52
C ASN A 20 -12.15 14.52 9.21
N SER A 21 -13.24 15.07 8.65
CA SER A 21 -13.76 14.66 7.34
C SER A 21 -12.75 14.91 6.23
N THR A 22 -12.05 16.05 6.28
CA THR A 22 -10.99 16.39 5.32
C THR A 22 -9.81 15.43 5.42
N VAL A 23 -9.35 15.14 6.65
CA VAL A 23 -8.27 14.16 6.94
C VAL A 23 -8.63 12.77 6.41
N ASP A 24 -9.89 12.36 6.57
CA ASP A 24 -10.38 11.08 6.06
C ASP A 24 -10.38 10.98 4.53
N ASN A 25 -10.45 12.11 3.82
CA ASN A 25 -10.35 12.20 2.36
C ASN A 25 -8.90 12.31 1.86
N LEU A 26 -7.90 12.45 2.73
CA LEU A 26 -6.48 12.51 2.33
C LEU A 26 -5.94 11.17 1.84
N LEU A 27 -6.55 10.05 2.26
CA LEU A 27 -6.25 8.73 1.73
C LEU A 27 -7.17 8.41 0.55
N PRO A 28 -6.69 7.75 -0.52
CA PRO A 28 -7.55 7.42 -1.66
C PRO A 28 -8.72 6.53 -1.20
N GLN A 29 -9.97 6.96 -1.44
CA GLN A 29 -11.19 6.27 -0.97
C GLN A 29 -11.16 4.76 -1.24
N LYS A 30 -10.77 4.35 -2.45
CA LYS A 30 -10.74 2.93 -2.87
C LYS A 30 -9.74 2.08 -2.07
N SER A 31 -8.67 2.68 -1.54
CA SER A 31 -7.59 1.96 -0.85
C SER A 31 -7.54 2.22 0.66
N LYS A 32 -8.41 3.08 1.21
CA LYS A 32 -8.43 3.41 2.65
C LYS A 32 -8.48 2.17 3.52
N LEU A 33 -9.45 1.27 3.26
CA LEU A 33 -9.60 0.01 3.99
C LEU A 33 -8.35 -0.88 3.92
N LYS A 34 -7.60 -0.83 2.82
CA LYS A 34 -6.37 -1.60 2.67
C LYS A 34 -5.26 -1.04 3.56
N TYR A 35 -5.16 0.28 3.67
CA TYR A 35 -4.12 0.95 4.44
C TYR A 35 -4.37 0.79 5.93
N GLU A 36 -5.63 0.94 6.34
CA GLU A 36 -6.07 0.67 7.71
C GLU A 36 -5.80 -0.78 8.12
N LYS A 37 -6.18 -1.76 7.29
CA LYS A 37 -5.88 -3.17 7.56
C LYS A 37 -4.38 -3.44 7.70
N GLU A 38 -3.55 -2.76 6.93
CA GLU A 38 -2.10 -2.93 7.06
C GLU A 38 -1.56 -2.29 8.35
N TYR A 39 -2.06 -1.10 8.71
CA TYR A 39 -1.74 -0.48 9.99
C TYR A 39 -2.18 -1.35 11.17
N LEU A 40 -3.38 -1.92 11.15
CA LEU A 40 -3.88 -2.78 12.23
C LEU A 40 -2.99 -4.00 12.47
N LYS A 41 -2.44 -4.61 11.41
CA LYS A 41 -1.46 -5.71 11.55
C LYS A 41 -0.19 -5.24 12.22
N PHE A 42 0.31 -4.07 11.83
CA PHE A 42 1.50 -3.48 12.44
C PHE A 42 1.25 -3.10 13.91
N ASP A 43 0.10 -2.51 14.22
CA ASP A 43 -0.33 -2.12 15.57
C ASP A 43 -0.47 -3.34 16.48
N GLN A 44 -1.06 -4.42 15.97
CA GLN A 44 -1.15 -5.71 16.67
C GLN A 44 0.24 -6.29 16.96
N TRP A 45 1.13 -6.30 15.98
CA TRP A 45 2.52 -6.74 16.19
C TRP A 45 3.25 -5.87 17.22
N CYS A 46 3.03 -4.55 17.21
CA CYS A 46 3.60 -3.64 18.22
C CYS A 46 3.12 -4.00 19.63
N LYS A 47 1.82 -4.29 19.79
CA LYS A 47 1.24 -4.72 21.07
C LYS A 47 1.84 -6.03 21.57
N GLU A 48 1.98 -7.02 20.68
CA GLU A 48 2.59 -8.32 21.00
C GLU A 48 4.05 -8.18 21.44
N ASN A 49 4.79 -7.28 20.81
CA ASN A 49 6.20 -7.02 21.10
C ASN A 49 6.42 -5.93 22.16
N LYS A 50 5.36 -5.46 22.83
CA LYS A 50 5.38 -4.42 23.87
C LYS A 50 6.09 -3.13 23.44
N ALA A 51 5.99 -2.77 22.16
CA ALA A 51 6.56 -1.54 21.64
C ALA A 51 5.75 -0.33 22.14
N GLN A 52 6.36 0.52 22.96
CA GLN A 52 5.70 1.69 23.56
C GLN A 52 5.48 2.82 22.56
N HIS A 53 6.41 3.01 21.61
CA HIS A 53 6.37 4.11 20.64
C HIS A 53 6.77 3.64 19.24
N ILE A 54 6.10 4.20 18.22
CA ILE A 54 6.44 3.99 16.81
C ILE A 54 7.73 4.77 16.52
N SER A 55 8.87 4.08 16.54
CA SER A 55 10.19 4.64 16.23
C SER A 55 10.80 3.97 15.01
N GLU A 56 11.86 4.56 14.46
CA GLU A 56 12.62 3.97 13.37
C GLU A 56 13.11 2.55 13.72
N ASN A 57 13.55 2.31 14.96
CA ASN A 57 14.01 0.99 15.41
C ASN A 57 12.90 -0.07 15.41
N VAL A 58 11.69 0.29 15.84
CA VAL A 58 10.53 -0.60 15.84
C VAL A 58 10.16 -0.98 14.40
N LEU A 59 10.19 -0.02 13.47
CA LEU A 59 9.94 -0.27 12.06
C LEU A 59 11.06 -1.10 11.42
N LEU A 60 12.33 -0.84 11.74
CA LEU A 60 13.45 -1.66 11.27
C LEU A 60 13.26 -3.13 11.65
N ALA A 61 12.96 -3.40 12.93
CA ALA A 61 12.69 -4.76 13.41
C ALA A 61 11.48 -5.40 12.72
N TYR A 62 10.39 -4.65 12.57
CA TYR A 62 9.20 -5.13 11.87
C TYR A 62 9.50 -5.52 10.43
N PHE A 63 10.15 -4.63 9.66
CA PHE A 63 10.45 -4.87 8.25
C PHE A 63 11.49 -5.97 8.02
N GLU A 64 12.45 -6.14 8.94
CA GLU A 64 13.35 -7.29 8.94
C GLU A 64 12.58 -8.60 9.07
N LEU A 65 11.63 -8.71 10.02
CA LEU A 65 10.80 -9.91 10.14
C LEU A 65 9.92 -10.14 8.91
N GLN A 66 9.35 -9.07 8.33
CA GLN A 66 8.52 -9.18 7.13
C GLN A 66 9.33 -9.59 5.89
N THR A 67 10.64 -9.31 5.82
CA THR A 67 11.45 -9.68 4.64
C THR A 67 11.57 -11.19 4.44
N HIS A 68 11.43 -11.98 5.51
CA HIS A 68 11.42 -13.44 5.42
C HIS A 68 10.08 -13.99 4.90
N LEU A 69 9.01 -13.20 4.98
CA LEU A 69 7.64 -13.64 4.64
C LEU A 69 7.15 -13.07 3.31
N LYS A 70 7.71 -11.93 2.86
CA LYS A 70 7.18 -11.14 1.74
C LYS A 70 8.26 -10.83 0.71
N LYS A 71 7.81 -10.64 -0.54
CA LYS A 71 8.69 -10.18 -1.62
C LYS A 71 9.05 -8.70 -1.43
N PRO A 72 10.20 -8.23 -1.92
CA PRO A 72 10.63 -6.84 -1.78
C PRO A 72 9.61 -5.81 -2.29
N SER A 73 8.94 -6.05 -3.41
CA SER A 73 7.88 -5.17 -3.94
C SER A 73 6.67 -5.06 -3.01
N SER A 74 6.35 -6.13 -2.27
CA SER A 74 5.31 -6.13 -1.24
C SER A 74 5.75 -5.34 -0.01
N LEU A 75 7.03 -5.39 0.38
CA LEU A 75 7.58 -4.60 1.49
C LEU A 75 7.51 -3.10 1.19
N TRP A 76 7.90 -2.68 -0.02
CA TRP A 76 7.75 -1.28 -0.43
C TRP A 76 6.28 -0.83 -0.47
N SER A 77 5.38 -1.72 -0.87
CA SER A 77 3.94 -1.44 -0.83
C SER A 77 3.44 -1.27 0.61
N MET A 78 3.86 -2.16 1.52
CA MET A 78 3.57 -2.09 2.95
C MET A 78 4.11 -0.79 3.58
N TYR A 79 5.36 -0.44 3.29
CA TYR A 79 5.97 0.82 3.70
C TYR A 79 5.15 2.03 3.24
N SER A 80 4.76 2.08 1.96
CA SER A 80 3.95 3.19 1.44
C SER A 80 2.58 3.29 2.12
N MET A 81 1.91 2.16 2.39
CA MET A 81 0.63 2.15 3.10
C MET A 81 0.78 2.66 4.54
N LEU A 82 1.78 2.15 5.27
CA LEU A 82 2.07 2.60 6.63
C LEU A 82 2.48 4.07 6.65
N ARG A 83 3.32 4.53 5.71
CA ARG A 83 3.73 5.93 5.61
C ARG A 83 2.53 6.86 5.50
N SER A 84 1.64 6.60 4.54
CA SER A 84 0.47 7.45 4.33
C SER A 84 -0.46 7.43 5.55
N TYR A 85 -0.73 6.26 6.12
CA TYR A 85 -1.63 6.14 7.26
C TYR A 85 -1.06 6.79 8.53
N LEU A 86 0.21 6.52 8.85
CA LEU A 86 0.89 7.07 10.02
C LEU A 86 1.04 8.60 9.94
N ASN A 87 1.32 9.13 8.76
CA ASN A 87 1.41 10.58 8.55
C ASN A 87 0.05 11.25 8.79
N VAL A 88 -1.02 10.69 8.22
CA VAL A 88 -2.37 11.28 8.27
C VAL A 88 -3.02 11.12 9.65
N HIS A 89 -2.94 9.94 10.28
CA HIS A 89 -3.71 9.61 11.47
C HIS A 89 -2.91 9.57 12.77
N LYS A 90 -1.57 9.47 12.71
CA LYS A 90 -0.71 9.39 13.90
C LYS A 90 0.30 10.53 13.98
N ASN A 91 0.34 11.41 12.96
CA ASN A 91 1.32 12.48 12.85
C ASN A 91 2.77 11.96 12.95
N VAL A 92 3.03 10.77 12.41
CA VAL A 92 4.36 10.15 12.38
C VAL A 92 4.86 10.10 10.95
N ASP A 93 5.85 10.94 10.64
CA ASP A 93 6.48 11.00 9.33
C ASP A 93 7.66 10.03 9.21
N ILE A 94 7.36 8.79 8.81
CA ILE A 94 8.38 7.74 8.59
C ILE A 94 9.22 7.97 7.32
N SER A 95 8.98 9.06 6.56
CA SER A 95 9.81 9.39 5.39
C SER A 95 11.18 9.93 5.79
N ARG A 96 11.31 10.42 7.02
CA ARG A 96 12.56 10.91 7.62
C ARG A 96 13.47 9.79 8.12
N TYR A 97 12.99 8.55 8.12
CA TYR A 97 13.71 7.38 8.63
C TYR A 97 14.66 6.84 7.57
N VAL A 98 15.85 7.44 7.49
CA VAL A 98 16.87 7.14 6.48
C VAL A 98 17.38 5.71 6.60
N LYS A 99 17.51 5.16 7.82
CA LYS A 99 17.98 3.78 8.02
C LYS A 99 16.93 2.79 7.53
N LEU A 100 15.65 3.07 7.79
CA LEU A 100 14.55 2.25 7.29
C LEU A 100 14.51 2.23 5.75
N GLN A 101 14.68 3.39 5.12
CA GLN A 101 14.74 3.49 3.67
C GLN A 101 15.95 2.75 3.09
N ALA A 102 17.12 2.85 3.73
CA ALA A 102 18.31 2.12 3.32
C ALA A 102 18.11 0.59 3.44
N LEU A 103 17.46 0.12 4.50
CA LEU A 103 17.11 -1.28 4.69
C LEU A 103 16.16 -1.80 3.58
N LEU A 104 15.08 -1.06 3.29
CA LEU A 104 14.15 -1.42 2.22
C LEU A 104 14.81 -1.45 0.84
N LYS A 105 15.73 -0.52 0.57
CA LYS A 105 16.54 -0.52 -0.66
C LYS A 105 17.42 -1.76 -0.75
N ARG A 106 18.06 -2.16 0.35
CA ARG A 106 18.87 -3.39 0.43
C ARG A 106 18.03 -4.62 0.14
N PHE A 107 16.80 -4.72 0.69
CA PHE A 107 15.91 -5.85 0.41
C PHE A 107 15.51 -5.95 -1.07
N SER A 108 15.44 -4.82 -1.77
CA SER A 108 15.14 -4.81 -3.20
C SER A 108 16.34 -5.07 -4.11
N GLN A 109 17.56 -5.16 -3.58
CA GLN A 109 18.74 -5.46 -4.40
C GLN A 109 18.62 -6.84 -5.04
N GLY A 110 18.80 -6.91 -6.36
CA GLY A 110 18.66 -8.14 -7.14
C GLY A 110 17.22 -8.63 -7.32
N TYR A 111 16.22 -7.87 -6.89
CA TYR A 111 14.82 -8.23 -7.12
C TYR A 111 14.43 -7.98 -8.59
N GLU A 112 14.12 -9.05 -9.31
CA GLU A 112 13.52 -8.97 -10.64
C GLU A 112 11.98 -9.08 -10.56
N PRO A 113 11.23 -8.09 -11.08
CA PRO A 113 9.78 -8.16 -11.13
C PRO A 113 9.32 -9.32 -12.02
N LYS A 114 8.41 -10.16 -11.50
CA LYS A 114 7.72 -11.17 -12.31
C LYS A 114 6.78 -10.46 -13.28
N LYS A 115 7.14 -10.43 -14.56
CA LYS A 115 6.24 -9.97 -15.62
C LYS A 115 5.26 -11.08 -15.99
N SER A 116 4.02 -10.71 -16.26
CA SER A 116 3.05 -11.62 -16.87
C SER A 116 3.53 -12.00 -18.28
N LYS A 117 3.26 -13.23 -18.70
CA LYS A 117 3.51 -13.63 -20.09
C LYS A 117 2.67 -12.72 -20.99
N ILE A 118 3.32 -12.11 -21.97
CA ILE A 118 2.65 -11.35 -23.01
C ILE A 118 2.19 -12.40 -24.04
N LEU A 119 0.91 -12.35 -24.41
CA LEU A 119 0.40 -13.20 -25.47
C LEU A 119 0.95 -12.72 -26.80
N ASP A 120 1.53 -13.64 -27.57
CA ASP A 120 1.94 -13.36 -28.94
C ASP A 120 0.75 -13.34 -29.90
N LEU A 121 0.91 -12.71 -31.05
CA LEU A 121 -0.13 -12.58 -32.09
C LEU A 121 -0.68 -13.94 -32.52
N GLU A 122 0.18 -14.96 -32.65
CA GLU A 122 -0.26 -16.32 -32.98
C GLU A 122 -1.17 -16.90 -31.88
N GLN A 123 -0.82 -16.69 -30.62
CA GLN A 123 -1.62 -17.16 -29.48
C GLN A 123 -2.97 -16.44 -29.38
N ILE A 124 -2.98 -15.14 -29.71
CA ILE A 124 -4.21 -14.33 -29.77
C ILE A 124 -5.09 -14.82 -30.91
N ASN A 125 -4.54 -15.02 -32.11
CA ASN A 125 -5.29 -15.50 -33.27
C ASN A 125 -5.85 -16.90 -33.02
N ARG A 126 -5.04 -17.80 -32.45
CA ARG A 126 -5.50 -19.14 -32.05
C ARG A 126 -6.66 -19.05 -31.06
N PHE A 127 -6.57 -18.17 -30.05
CA PHE A 127 -7.67 -17.94 -29.11
C PHE A 127 -8.94 -17.41 -29.80
N ILE A 128 -8.82 -16.46 -30.72
CA ILE A 128 -9.96 -15.91 -31.46
C ILE A 128 -10.63 -16.98 -32.33
N GLN A 129 -9.86 -17.86 -32.96
CA GLN A 129 -10.40 -18.88 -33.86
C GLN A 129 -10.93 -20.12 -33.14
N GLU A 130 -10.23 -20.61 -32.13
CA GLU A 130 -10.48 -21.95 -31.56
C GLU A 130 -11.26 -21.94 -30.24
N ALA A 131 -11.29 -20.83 -29.50
CA ALA A 131 -12.01 -20.79 -28.22
C ALA A 131 -13.54 -20.82 -28.45
N ASP A 132 -14.30 -21.42 -27.53
CA ASP A 132 -15.76 -21.52 -27.65
C ASP A 132 -16.47 -20.16 -27.49
N ASP A 133 -17.31 -19.79 -28.45
CA ASP A 133 -17.99 -18.48 -28.45
C ASP A 133 -19.01 -18.34 -27.34
N LYS A 134 -19.66 -19.43 -26.91
CA LYS A 134 -20.65 -19.39 -25.82
C LYS A 134 -20.03 -18.87 -24.52
N HIS A 135 -18.74 -19.10 -24.28
CA HIS A 135 -18.03 -18.64 -23.09
C HIS A 135 -17.15 -17.41 -23.32
N TYR A 136 -16.62 -17.20 -24.53
CA TYR A 136 -15.57 -16.21 -24.79
C TYR A 136 -15.91 -15.12 -25.82
N LEU A 137 -17.14 -15.07 -26.34
CA LEU A 137 -17.54 -14.11 -27.38
C LEU A 137 -17.20 -12.65 -27.03
N ASP A 138 -17.57 -12.20 -25.83
CA ASP A 138 -17.29 -10.83 -25.37
C ASP A 138 -15.77 -10.53 -25.33
N THR A 139 -14.98 -11.48 -24.84
CA THR A 139 -13.51 -11.34 -24.77
C THR A 139 -12.89 -11.33 -26.15
N LYS A 140 -13.37 -12.15 -27.09
CA LYS A 140 -12.90 -12.15 -28.49
C LYS A 140 -13.21 -10.83 -29.18
N VAL A 141 -14.45 -10.36 -29.06
CA VAL A 141 -14.92 -9.10 -29.66
C VAL A 141 -14.13 -7.91 -29.12
N SER A 142 -14.03 -7.78 -27.79
CA SER A 142 -13.23 -6.72 -27.14
C SER A 142 -11.78 -6.71 -27.64
N ARG A 143 -11.18 -7.89 -27.83
CA ARG A 143 -9.80 -8.00 -28.28
C ARG A 143 -9.59 -7.51 -29.72
N ILE A 144 -10.55 -7.75 -30.62
CA ILE A 144 -10.50 -7.31 -32.02
C ILE A 144 -10.66 -5.79 -32.11
N PHE A 145 -11.62 -5.22 -31.37
CA PHE A 145 -11.87 -3.78 -31.41
C PHE A 145 -10.73 -2.95 -30.77
N CYS A 146 -10.12 -3.43 -29.68
CA CYS A 146 -9.03 -2.72 -29.01
C CYS A 146 -7.67 -2.81 -29.73
N SER A 147 -7.45 -3.76 -30.63
CA SER A 147 -6.18 -3.87 -31.40
C SER A 147 -6.20 -3.12 -32.73
N SER A 148 -7.37 -2.60 -33.13
CA SER A 148 -7.60 -1.97 -34.44
C SER A 148 -7.61 -0.43 -34.42
N GLY A 149 -7.29 0.19 -33.29
CA GLY A 149 -7.21 1.65 -33.10
C GLY A 149 -5.82 2.08 -32.67
#